data_AF-A0A350Y038-F1
#
_entry.id   AF-A0A350Y038-F1
#
_cell.length_a   1.000
_cell.length_b   1.000
_cell.length_c   1.000
_cell.angle_alpha   90.00
_cell.angle_beta   90.00
_cell.angle_gamma   90.00
#
_symmetry.space_group_name_H-M   'P 1'
#
loop_
_entity.id
_entity.type
_entity.pdbx_description
1 polymer ?
#
loop_
_entity_poly.entity_id
_entity_poly.type
_entity_poly.pdbx_seq_one_letter_code
_entity_poly.pdbx_strand_id
1 'polypeptide(L)'
;MRNKIFSAIKPFLKSLFIFGLIFTLVLGNASTALAARSGGRMGGGSFRAPSSRTYSAPSGGYRAPVGGGYGYGYGGGFGFPFLLPFFGFGGGFGGLFSILIFIAIANFLVRSFRSIGQSEENQSLGYTNPKVSVGRVQVGLLAQARSLQTELNELARTANTDSATGRAQVLQESTLALLRHPEYWVYGSATSQQTTMETAEAKFNQFSLAERSKFTEETLWNYAGKLRQSDLKDTASDSRGELVKTEAPGEYIIVTIITGVEGKLDLPTINSSDDLRQALRQIGGISSDRLLAVEVLWTPQAEGDTLTSDDLLAEYPDLKLV
;
A
#
# COMPACT_ATOMS: atom_id res chain seq x y z
N MET A 1 -19.77 -6.54 71.84
CA MET A 1 -20.28 -6.58 70.44
C MET A 1 -19.30 -6.02 69.38
N ARG A 2 -18.31 -5.17 69.75
CA ARG A 2 -17.29 -4.62 68.81
C ARG A 2 -16.43 -5.67 68.07
N ASN A 3 -16.08 -6.78 68.71
CA ASN A 3 -15.16 -7.77 68.11
C ASN A 3 -15.80 -8.66 67.04
N LYS A 4 -17.13 -8.84 67.05
CA LYS A 4 -17.85 -9.61 66.01
C LYS A 4 -17.99 -8.81 64.70
N ILE A 5 -18.15 -7.49 64.79
CA ILE A 5 -18.27 -6.61 63.62
C ILE A 5 -16.92 -6.50 62.88
N PHE A 6 -15.81 -6.39 63.62
CA PHE A 6 -14.46 -6.39 63.03
C PHE A 6 -14.09 -7.73 62.36
N SER A 7 -14.61 -8.85 62.87
CA SER A 7 -14.41 -10.18 62.24
C SER A 7 -15.19 -10.33 60.93
N ALA A 8 -16.37 -9.71 60.81
CA ALA A 8 -17.21 -9.77 59.61
C ALA A 8 -16.72 -8.84 58.49
N ILE A 9 -16.07 -7.73 58.84
CA ILE A 9 -15.56 -6.73 57.87
C ILE A 9 -14.20 -7.14 57.27
N LYS A 10 -13.37 -7.87 58.02
CA LYS A 10 -12.06 -8.37 57.54
C LYS A 10 -12.10 -9.14 56.21
N PRO A 11 -13.00 -10.11 55.97
CA PRO A 11 -13.05 -10.82 54.69
C PRO A 11 -13.53 -9.91 53.53
N PHE A 12 -14.39 -8.94 53.81
CA PHE A 12 -14.84 -7.97 52.82
C PHE A 12 -13.72 -7.03 52.36
N LEU A 13 -12.92 -6.52 53.31
CA LEU A 13 -11.75 -5.70 52.99
C LEU A 13 -10.68 -6.49 52.20
N LYS A 14 -10.47 -7.77 52.54
CA LYS A 14 -9.58 -8.66 51.79
C LYS A 14 -10.07 -8.87 50.35
N SER A 15 -11.37 -9.11 50.19
CA SER A 15 -11.99 -9.26 48.88
C SER A 15 -11.86 -7.98 48.05
N LEU A 16 -12.16 -6.81 48.63
CA LEU A 16 -12.03 -5.51 47.96
C LEU A 16 -10.58 -5.22 47.56
N PHE A 17 -9.61 -5.58 48.40
CA PHE A 17 -8.19 -5.44 48.09
C PHE A 17 -7.75 -6.37 46.95
N ILE A 18 -8.25 -7.60 46.91
CA ILE A 18 -7.99 -8.54 45.81
C ILE A 18 -8.63 -8.05 44.51
N PHE A 19 -9.88 -7.57 44.54
CA PHE A 19 -10.52 -7.00 43.35
C PHE A 19 -9.83 -5.71 42.88
N GLY A 20 -9.38 -4.86 43.80
CA GLY A 20 -8.57 -3.68 43.47
C GLY A 20 -7.21 -4.04 42.87
N LEU A 21 -6.56 -5.09 43.38
CA LEU A 21 -5.32 -5.62 42.83
C LEU A 21 -5.54 -6.24 41.44
N ILE A 22 -6.61 -7.01 41.24
CA ILE A 22 -6.96 -7.55 39.92
C ILE A 22 -7.27 -6.40 38.94
N PHE A 23 -8.01 -5.39 39.37
CA PHE A 23 -8.35 -4.24 38.52
C PHE A 23 -7.10 -3.43 38.14
N THR A 24 -6.21 -3.16 39.08
CA THR A 24 -4.94 -2.47 38.81
C THR A 24 -4.02 -3.31 37.91
N LEU A 25 -3.95 -4.62 38.11
CA LEU A 25 -3.15 -5.50 37.26
C LEU A 25 -3.73 -5.61 35.83
N VAL A 26 -5.05 -5.62 35.68
CA VAL A 26 -5.71 -5.69 34.36
C VAL A 26 -5.61 -4.36 33.61
N LEU A 27 -5.76 -3.22 34.28
CA LEU A 27 -5.64 -1.91 33.63
C LEU A 27 -4.18 -1.42 33.49
N GLY A 28 -3.26 -1.87 34.33
CA GLY A 28 -1.83 -1.52 34.21
C GLY A 28 -1.18 -2.11 32.95
N ASN A 29 -1.43 -3.39 32.67
CA ASN A 29 -0.86 -4.09 31.51
C ASN A 29 -1.52 -3.71 30.17
N ALA A 30 -2.69 -3.06 30.18
CA ALA A 30 -3.31 -2.60 28.95
C ALA A 30 -2.42 -1.57 28.25
N SER A 31 -1.76 -0.69 29.01
CA SER A 31 -0.94 0.38 28.44
C SER A 31 0.36 -0.10 27.77
N THR A 32 0.98 -1.16 28.27
CA THR A 32 2.19 -1.76 27.65
C THR A 32 1.85 -2.58 26.41
N ALA A 33 0.75 -3.34 26.44
CA ALA A 33 0.24 -4.05 25.26
C ALA A 33 -0.25 -3.09 24.15
N LEU A 34 -0.75 -1.91 24.52
CA LEU A 34 -1.14 -0.85 23.57
C LEU A 34 0.07 -0.17 22.91
N ALA A 35 1.19 -0.02 23.63
CA ALA A 35 2.40 0.64 23.12
C ALA A 35 3.18 -0.23 22.10
N ALA A 36 3.24 -1.54 22.35
CA ALA A 36 3.88 -2.53 21.48
C ALA A 36 3.30 -2.64 20.05
N ARG A 37 2.21 -1.92 19.76
CA ARG A 37 1.54 -1.89 18.46
C ARG A 37 1.42 -0.48 17.88
N SER A 38 2.26 0.44 18.34
CA SER A 38 2.44 1.77 17.76
C SER A 38 3.06 1.68 16.37
N GLY A 39 2.52 2.43 15.40
CA GLY A 39 2.97 2.41 14.01
C GLY A 39 3.52 3.74 13.55
N GLY A 40 4.65 3.70 12.85
CA GLY A 40 5.28 4.84 12.20
C GLY A 40 5.00 4.79 10.70
N ARG A 41 4.84 5.97 10.09
CA ARG A 41 4.47 6.09 8.68
C ARG A 41 5.11 7.31 8.05
N MET A 42 5.74 7.14 6.89
CA MET A 42 6.18 8.26 6.08
C MET A 42 6.03 8.00 4.58
N GLY A 43 5.77 9.04 3.81
CA GLY A 43 5.67 8.92 2.35
C GLY A 43 4.67 9.88 1.74
N GLY A 44 4.09 9.50 0.61
CA GLY A 44 3.16 10.33 -0.15
C GLY A 44 3.28 10.09 -1.64
N GLY A 45 2.69 11.00 -2.40
CA GLY A 45 2.67 10.95 -3.86
C GLY A 45 1.27 10.81 -4.41
N SER A 46 1.17 10.67 -5.73
CA SER A 46 -0.12 10.58 -6.42
C SER A 46 0.04 9.83 -7.73
N PHE A 47 -0.95 9.01 -8.07
CA PHE A 47 -1.04 8.31 -9.35
C PHE A 47 -1.65 9.20 -10.44
N ARG A 48 -1.28 10.48 -10.46
CA ARG A 48 -1.72 11.40 -11.51
C ARG A 48 -0.70 11.34 -12.62
N ALA A 49 -1.16 11.15 -13.86
CA ALA A 49 -0.32 11.39 -15.02
C ALA A 49 0.30 12.79 -14.87
N PRO A 50 1.63 12.93 -15.02
CA PRO A 50 2.22 14.25 -15.06
C PRO A 50 1.48 15.01 -16.16
N SER A 51 0.82 16.11 -15.80
CA SER A 51 0.28 17.00 -16.81
C SER A 51 1.47 17.34 -17.68
N SER A 52 1.40 16.92 -18.94
CA SER A 52 2.44 17.23 -19.90
C SER A 52 2.66 18.72 -19.78
N ARG A 53 3.84 19.10 -19.28
CA ARG A 53 4.28 20.49 -19.27
C ARG A 53 4.15 20.88 -20.72
N THR A 54 3.09 21.60 -21.05
CA THR A 54 2.86 22.06 -22.40
C THR A 54 4.02 23.00 -22.60
N TYR A 55 5.03 22.52 -23.31
CA TYR A 55 6.15 23.32 -23.73
C TYR A 55 5.53 24.32 -24.68
N SER A 56 5.07 25.45 -24.15
CA SER A 56 4.64 26.57 -24.95
C SER A 56 5.89 26.97 -25.72
N ALA A 57 5.99 26.48 -26.96
CA ALA A 57 6.95 26.99 -27.91
C ALA A 57 6.81 28.52 -27.89
N PRO A 58 7.92 29.29 -27.90
CA PRO A 58 7.83 30.73 -27.99
C PRO A 58 7.06 31.06 -29.26
N SER A 59 5.81 31.49 -29.11
CA SER A 59 5.00 32.05 -30.18
C SER A 59 5.66 33.38 -30.54
N GLY A 60 6.60 33.32 -31.48
CA GLY A 60 7.16 34.49 -32.15
C GLY A 60 6.02 35.21 -32.83
N GLY A 61 5.60 36.34 -32.25
CA GLY A 61 4.51 37.14 -32.77
C GLY A 61 4.83 37.64 -34.18
N TYR A 62 3.99 37.26 -35.14
CA TYR A 62 3.77 38.04 -36.34
C TYR A 62 2.28 38.25 -36.54
N ARG A 63 1.93 39.53 -36.57
CA ARG A 63 0.59 40.10 -36.73
C ARG A 63 -0.08 39.58 -38.00
N ALA A 64 -1.36 39.26 -37.87
CA ALA A 64 -2.29 39.14 -38.99
C ALA A 64 -2.39 40.45 -39.79
N PRO A 65 -2.89 40.37 -41.02
CA PRO A 65 -3.90 41.31 -41.46
C PRO A 65 -5.22 40.60 -41.78
N VAL A 66 -6.27 41.36 -41.51
CA VAL A 66 -7.69 41.12 -41.73
C VAL A 66 -8.02 41.15 -43.23
N GLY A 67 -8.98 40.32 -43.64
CA GLY A 67 -9.68 40.38 -44.92
C GLY A 67 -9.73 38.99 -45.57
N GLY A 68 -10.85 38.42 -46.00
CA GLY A 68 -12.22 38.86 -46.14
C GLY A 68 -12.93 37.84 -47.05
N GLY A 69 -14.26 37.81 -47.02
CA GLY A 69 -15.07 37.39 -48.17
C GLY A 69 -15.65 35.97 -48.19
N TYR A 70 -16.98 35.93 -48.33
CA TYR A 70 -17.83 35.04 -49.15
C TYR A 70 -17.72 33.50 -48.94
N GLY A 71 -18.77 32.70 -48.85
CA GLY A 71 -20.20 32.87 -49.09
C GLY A 71 -20.83 31.47 -49.28
N TYR A 72 -22.14 31.38 -49.03
CA TYR A 72 -23.12 30.40 -49.56
C TYR A 72 -22.90 28.88 -49.49
N GLY A 73 -23.96 28.17 -49.08
CA GLY A 73 -24.34 26.92 -49.78
C GLY A 73 -24.96 25.80 -48.94
N TYR A 74 -26.29 25.82 -48.83
CA TYR A 74 -27.23 24.69 -48.82
C TYR A 74 -26.72 23.23 -48.95
N GLY A 75 -27.29 22.35 -48.12
CA GLY A 75 -28.21 21.30 -48.64
C GLY A 75 -27.74 19.84 -48.70
N GLY A 76 -28.64 18.95 -48.26
CA GLY A 76 -28.74 17.53 -48.68
C GLY A 76 -27.93 16.54 -47.84
N GLY A 77 -28.49 15.56 -47.14
CA GLY A 77 -29.66 14.75 -47.44
C GLY A 77 -29.27 13.62 -48.39
N PHE A 78 -28.80 12.49 -47.85
CA PHE A 78 -28.58 11.25 -48.62
C PHE A 78 -29.08 10.04 -47.83
N GLY A 79 -30.26 9.57 -48.23
CA GLY A 79 -30.84 8.29 -47.82
C GLY A 79 -30.42 7.19 -48.79
N PHE A 80 -30.03 6.03 -48.24
CA PHE A 80 -29.75 4.82 -49.00
C PHE A 80 -30.96 3.87 -48.92
N PRO A 81 -31.50 3.36 -50.04
CA PRO A 81 -32.53 2.34 -50.02
C PRO A 81 -31.91 0.95 -50.15
N PHE A 82 -32.02 0.12 -49.10
CA PHE A 82 -31.88 -1.33 -49.26
C PHE A 82 -33.27 -1.98 -49.29
N LEU A 83 -33.64 -2.41 -50.48
CA LEU A 83 -34.71 -3.36 -50.77
C LEU A 83 -34.31 -4.75 -50.26
N LEU A 84 -35.14 -5.36 -49.40
CA LEU A 84 -35.13 -6.81 -49.14
C LEU A 84 -36.54 -7.35 -49.38
N PRO A 85 -36.77 -8.21 -50.39
CA PRO A 85 -38.05 -8.87 -50.58
C PRO A 85 -38.14 -10.10 -49.67
N PHE A 86 -39.15 -10.14 -48.81
CA PHE A 86 -39.57 -11.35 -48.11
C PHE A 86 -40.44 -12.19 -49.05
N PHE A 87 -39.91 -13.33 -49.52
CA PHE A 87 -40.71 -14.38 -50.17
C PHE A 87 -40.09 -15.75 -49.88
N GLY A 88 -40.93 -16.69 -49.42
CA GLY A 88 -40.72 -18.12 -49.71
C GLY A 88 -40.57 -19.09 -48.54
N PHE A 89 -41.70 -19.69 -48.15
CA PHE A 89 -41.92 -21.14 -47.93
C PHE A 89 -40.96 -21.99 -47.06
N GLY A 90 -41.56 -22.63 -46.06
CA GLY A 90 -41.64 -24.11 -46.03
C GLY A 90 -40.57 -24.88 -45.26
N GLY A 91 -40.94 -25.28 -44.03
CA GLY A 91 -40.66 -26.58 -43.40
C GLY A 91 -39.35 -27.32 -43.72
N GLY A 92 -38.44 -27.30 -42.75
CA GLY A 92 -37.28 -28.19 -42.69
C GLY A 92 -36.20 -27.57 -41.82
N PHE A 93 -35.55 -28.36 -40.97
CA PHE A 93 -34.42 -27.97 -40.12
C PHE A 93 -33.22 -27.43 -40.96
N GLY A 94 -33.34 -26.21 -41.51
CA GLY A 94 -32.36 -25.66 -42.46
C GLY A 94 -32.62 -24.22 -42.94
N GLY A 95 -33.58 -23.50 -42.36
CA GLY A 95 -33.81 -22.08 -42.68
C GLY A 95 -32.92 -21.15 -41.87
N LEU A 96 -32.80 -19.87 -42.29
CA LEU A 96 -32.03 -18.76 -41.67
C LEU A 96 -31.78 -18.84 -40.16
N PHE A 97 -32.72 -19.35 -39.37
CA PHE A 97 -32.55 -19.61 -37.94
C PHE A 97 -31.41 -20.57 -37.57
N SER A 98 -31.17 -21.66 -38.30
CA SER A 98 -30.02 -22.54 -38.04
C SER A 98 -28.70 -21.86 -38.40
N ILE A 99 -28.69 -21.05 -39.46
CA ILE A 99 -27.55 -20.21 -39.85
C ILE A 99 -27.31 -19.13 -38.79
N LEU A 100 -28.36 -18.49 -38.26
CA LEU A 100 -28.24 -17.48 -37.20
C LEU A 100 -27.78 -18.09 -35.88
N ILE A 101 -28.26 -19.29 -35.52
CA ILE A 101 -27.79 -20.03 -34.35
C ILE A 101 -26.32 -20.46 -34.52
N PHE A 102 -25.96 -20.95 -35.71
CA PHE A 102 -24.58 -21.31 -36.02
C PHE A 102 -23.67 -20.08 -36.00
N ILE A 103 -24.09 -18.94 -36.55
CA ILE A 103 -23.36 -17.67 -36.48
C ILE A 103 -23.26 -17.20 -35.03
N ALA A 104 -24.31 -17.31 -34.22
CA ALA A 104 -24.28 -16.93 -32.81
C ALA A 104 -23.30 -17.79 -32.00
N ILE A 105 -23.32 -19.11 -32.20
CA ILE A 105 -22.41 -20.06 -31.54
C ILE A 105 -20.98 -19.86 -32.05
N ALA A 106 -20.77 -19.68 -33.35
CA ALA A 106 -19.45 -19.41 -33.93
C ALA A 106 -18.88 -18.08 -33.42
N ASN A 107 -19.68 -17.02 -33.32
CA ASN A 107 -19.23 -15.74 -32.79
C ASN A 107 -18.97 -15.81 -31.28
N PHE A 108 -19.73 -16.62 -30.54
CA PHE A 108 -19.49 -16.91 -29.12
C PHE A 108 -18.21 -17.74 -28.90
N LEU A 109 -17.95 -18.75 -29.73
CA LEU A 109 -16.72 -19.54 -29.70
C LEU A 109 -15.51 -18.70 -30.10
N VAL A 110 -15.62 -17.88 -31.13
CA VAL A 110 -14.56 -16.95 -31.55
C VAL A 110 -14.28 -15.90 -30.48
N ARG A 111 -15.30 -15.36 -29.80
CA ARG A 111 -15.10 -14.45 -28.65
C ARG A 111 -14.46 -15.15 -27.45
N SER A 112 -14.87 -16.38 -27.16
CA SER A 112 -14.32 -17.18 -26.04
C SER A 112 -12.89 -17.67 -26.31
N PHE A 113 -12.55 -18.02 -27.55
CA PHE A 113 -11.18 -18.38 -27.93
C PHE A 113 -10.28 -17.15 -28.07
N ARG A 114 -10.80 -16.00 -28.52
CA ARG A 114 -10.06 -14.72 -28.47
C ARG A 114 -9.84 -14.25 -27.03
N SER A 115 -10.75 -14.51 -26.09
CA SER A 115 -10.55 -14.15 -24.68
C SER A 115 -9.54 -15.03 -23.95
N ILE A 116 -9.21 -16.21 -24.48
CA ILE A 116 -8.24 -17.15 -23.88
C ILE A 116 -6.86 -17.01 -24.54
N GLY A 117 -6.78 -16.59 -25.81
CA GLY A 117 -5.53 -16.45 -26.56
C GLY A 117 -4.96 -15.04 -26.70
N GLN A 118 -5.60 -14.00 -26.15
CA GLN A 118 -5.19 -12.60 -26.35
C GLN A 118 -4.44 -12.07 -25.13
N SER A 119 -3.31 -12.71 -24.83
CA SER A 119 -2.15 -12.03 -24.27
C SER A 119 -1.46 -11.28 -25.41
N GLU A 120 -1.42 -9.96 -25.27
CA GLU A 120 -0.71 -8.98 -26.11
C GLU A 120 -1.34 -8.60 -27.47
N GLU A 121 -1.29 -7.29 -27.70
CA GLU A 121 -1.68 -6.56 -28.92
C GLU A 121 -3.18 -6.32 -29.18
N ASN A 122 -3.81 -5.56 -28.27
CA ASN A 122 -4.90 -4.67 -28.67
C ASN A 122 -4.29 -3.31 -29.05
N GLN A 123 -4.26 -3.02 -30.36
CA GLN A 123 -4.11 -1.68 -30.92
C GLN A 123 -5.32 -0.84 -30.49
N SER A 124 -5.25 -0.34 -29.26
CA SER A 124 -6.15 0.66 -28.70
C SER A 124 -5.83 2.01 -29.34
N LEU A 125 -6.86 2.63 -29.92
CA LEU A 125 -6.87 3.99 -30.43
C LEU A 125 -6.29 4.97 -29.39
N GLY A 126 -5.08 5.48 -29.63
CA GLY A 126 -4.60 6.81 -29.21
C GLY A 126 -4.41 7.13 -27.72
N TYR A 127 -4.82 6.28 -26.77
CA TYR A 127 -4.57 6.51 -25.35
C TYR A 127 -3.60 5.44 -24.83
N THR A 128 -2.31 5.78 -24.82
CA THR A 128 -1.28 4.99 -24.13
C THR A 128 -1.54 5.11 -22.63
N ASN A 129 -2.31 4.19 -22.04
CA ASN A 129 -2.46 4.16 -20.58
C ASN A 129 -1.09 3.74 -19.99
N PRO A 130 -0.39 4.60 -19.22
CA PRO A 130 0.92 4.27 -18.70
C PRO A 130 0.84 2.99 -17.85
N LYS A 131 1.71 2.02 -18.16
CA LYS A 131 1.83 0.82 -17.32
C LYS A 131 2.51 1.21 -16.02
N VAL A 132 1.86 0.93 -14.90
CA VAL A 132 2.35 1.24 -13.55
C VAL A 132 2.54 -0.07 -12.80
N SER A 133 3.64 -0.20 -12.09
CA SER A 133 3.87 -1.29 -11.15
C SER A 133 3.67 -0.84 -9.71
N VAL A 134 2.99 -1.66 -8.92
CA VAL A 134 2.92 -1.51 -7.46
C VAL A 134 3.81 -2.59 -6.85
N GLY A 135 4.76 -2.16 -6.02
CA GLY A 135 5.66 -3.03 -5.27
C GLY A 135 5.41 -2.93 -3.78
N ARG A 136 5.56 -4.04 -3.05
CA ARG A 136 5.62 -4.10 -1.60
C ARG A 136 6.81 -4.96 -1.20
N VAL A 137 7.67 -4.45 -0.33
CA VAL A 137 8.76 -5.21 0.32
C VAL A 137 8.55 -5.11 1.83
N GLN A 138 8.55 -6.25 2.50
CA GLN A 138 8.45 -6.35 3.95
C GLN A 138 9.69 -7.03 4.49
N VAL A 139 10.24 -6.47 5.56
CA VAL A 139 11.42 -6.98 6.27
C VAL A 139 11.05 -7.14 7.73
N GLY A 140 11.17 -8.36 8.24
CA GLY A 140 11.14 -8.63 9.67
C GLY A 140 12.56 -8.67 10.21
N LEU A 141 12.86 -7.75 11.11
CA LEU A 141 14.15 -7.59 11.75
C LEU A 141 14.10 -8.04 13.19
N LEU A 142 15.24 -8.48 13.71
CA LEU A 142 15.43 -8.67 15.15
C LEU A 142 15.33 -7.35 15.91
N ALA A 143 14.83 -7.42 17.14
CA ALA A 143 14.67 -6.31 18.08
C ALA A 143 15.97 -5.58 18.42
N GLN A 144 17.12 -6.20 18.17
CA GLN A 144 18.44 -5.57 18.30
C GLN A 144 18.65 -4.44 17.28
N ALA A 145 17.82 -4.37 16.23
CA ALA A 145 17.80 -3.29 15.25
C ALA A 145 17.12 -2.00 15.75
N ARG A 146 17.09 -1.71 17.06
CA ARG A 146 16.42 -0.50 17.61
C ARG A 146 16.92 0.80 17.01
N SER A 147 18.21 0.85 16.64
CA SER A 147 18.80 1.98 15.93
C SER A 147 18.10 2.29 14.61
N LEU A 148 17.53 1.28 13.94
CA LEU A 148 16.74 1.46 12.72
C LEU A 148 15.41 2.19 13.02
N GLN A 149 14.74 1.89 14.14
CA GLN A 149 13.53 2.63 14.54
C GLN A 149 13.87 4.11 14.75
N THR A 150 14.98 4.40 15.42
CA THR A 150 15.47 5.77 15.61
C THR A 150 15.79 6.45 14.27
N GLU A 151 16.50 5.78 13.36
CA GLU A 151 16.83 6.32 12.03
C GLU A 151 15.57 6.61 11.20
N LEU A 152 14.58 5.71 11.20
CA LEU A 152 13.30 5.90 10.51
C LEU A 152 12.47 7.02 11.15
N ASN A 153 12.46 7.13 12.49
CA ASN A 153 11.78 8.21 13.21
C ASN A 153 12.37 9.58 12.85
N GLU A 154 13.70 9.70 12.82
CA GLU A 154 14.39 10.94 12.44
C GLU A 154 14.19 11.29 10.96
N LEU A 155 14.24 10.30 10.07
CA LEU A 155 13.92 10.49 8.66
C LEU A 155 12.48 10.99 8.49
N ALA A 156 11.52 10.39 9.18
CA ALA A 156 10.13 10.80 9.14
C ALA A 156 9.92 12.24 9.67
N ARG A 157 10.71 12.71 10.63
CA ARG A 157 10.62 14.10 11.12
C ARG A 157 11.18 15.13 10.16
N THR A 158 12.18 14.76 9.37
CA THR A 158 12.97 15.70 8.55
C THR A 158 12.66 15.66 7.06
N ALA A 159 12.12 14.53 6.55
CA ALA A 159 11.88 14.34 5.13
C ALA A 159 10.80 15.27 4.56
N ASN A 160 11.10 15.88 3.40
CA ASN A 160 10.11 16.62 2.62
C ASN A 160 9.34 15.69 1.66
N THR A 161 8.27 15.07 2.14
CA THR A 161 7.47 14.10 1.39
C THR A 161 6.53 14.70 0.32
N ASP A 162 6.41 16.03 0.26
CA ASP A 162 5.57 16.71 -0.74
C ASP A 162 6.26 16.77 -2.12
N SER A 163 7.60 16.79 -2.13
CA SER A 163 8.40 16.81 -3.35
C SER A 163 8.70 15.41 -3.91
N ALA A 164 8.81 15.27 -5.24
CA ALA A 164 9.21 14.01 -5.87
C ALA A 164 10.63 13.56 -5.47
N THR A 165 11.55 14.53 -5.34
CA THR A 165 12.91 14.29 -4.87
C THR A 165 12.95 13.82 -3.43
N GLY A 166 12.16 14.43 -2.54
CA GLY A 166 12.09 14.02 -1.14
C GLY A 166 11.40 12.67 -0.93
N ARG A 167 10.42 12.32 -1.77
CA ARG A 167 9.89 10.93 -1.81
C ARG A 167 10.94 9.91 -2.21
N ALA A 168 11.74 10.22 -3.23
CA ALA A 168 12.84 9.34 -3.64
C ALA A 168 13.91 9.25 -2.54
N GLN A 169 14.20 10.35 -1.85
CA GLN A 169 15.10 10.36 -0.68
C GLN A 169 14.57 9.45 0.43
N VAL A 170 13.28 9.54 0.80
CA VAL A 170 12.67 8.64 1.79
C VAL A 170 12.84 7.17 1.40
N LEU A 171 12.56 6.84 0.14
CA LEU A 171 12.72 5.49 -0.37
C LEU A 171 14.17 5.01 -0.27
N GLN A 172 15.13 5.83 -0.73
CA GLN A 172 16.55 5.51 -0.75
C GLN A 172 17.13 5.36 0.65
N GLU A 173 16.86 6.32 1.54
CA GLU A 173 17.40 6.31 2.89
C GLU A 173 16.81 5.16 3.72
N SER A 174 15.50 4.89 3.61
CA SER A 174 14.88 3.74 4.28
C SER A 174 15.44 2.41 3.78
N THR A 175 15.62 2.28 2.47
CA THR A 175 16.21 1.07 1.88
C THR A 175 17.67 0.92 2.29
N LEU A 176 18.43 2.02 2.32
CA LEU A 176 19.83 2.01 2.72
C LEU A 176 20.00 1.65 4.20
N ALA A 177 19.14 2.16 5.07
CA ALA A 177 19.12 1.82 6.49
C ALA A 177 18.91 0.30 6.69
N LEU A 178 17.99 -0.30 5.93
CA LEU A 178 17.80 -1.76 5.92
C LEU A 178 19.02 -2.51 5.37
N LEU A 179 19.64 -2.03 4.30
CA LEU A 179 20.81 -2.64 3.66
C LEU A 179 22.11 -2.52 4.49
N ARG A 180 22.19 -1.57 5.43
CA ARG A 180 23.33 -1.40 6.34
C ARG A 180 23.35 -2.45 7.46
N HIS A 181 22.19 -3.03 7.78
CA HIS A 181 22.04 -3.98 8.88
C HIS A 181 21.45 -5.34 8.43
N PRO A 182 22.07 -6.03 7.46
CA PRO A 182 21.59 -7.32 7.00
C PRO A 182 21.65 -8.41 8.09
N GLU A 183 22.48 -8.24 9.12
CA GLU A 183 22.60 -9.15 10.26
C GLU A 183 21.33 -9.26 11.11
N TYR A 184 20.42 -8.29 10.99
CA TYR A 184 19.16 -8.31 11.72
C TYR A 184 18.01 -8.87 10.92
N TRP A 185 18.17 -9.18 9.63
CA TRP A 185 17.08 -9.74 8.83
C TRP A 185 16.78 -11.17 9.27
N VAL A 186 15.50 -11.44 9.58
CA VAL A 186 15.01 -12.77 9.91
C VAL A 186 13.95 -13.20 8.91
N TYR A 187 13.09 -12.25 8.54
CA TYR A 187 11.98 -12.51 7.65
C TYR A 187 11.95 -11.53 6.47
N GLY A 188 11.47 -11.98 5.33
CA GLY A 188 11.29 -11.16 4.15
C GLY A 188 10.10 -11.59 3.31
N SER A 189 9.47 -10.60 2.66
CA SER A 189 8.48 -10.82 1.62
C SER A 189 8.57 -9.71 0.59
N ALA A 190 8.37 -10.04 -0.68
CA ALA A 190 8.32 -9.06 -1.75
C ALA A 190 7.25 -9.44 -2.76
N THR A 191 6.46 -8.46 -3.18
CA THR A 191 5.43 -8.63 -4.20
C THR A 191 5.45 -7.44 -5.15
N SER A 192 5.34 -7.71 -6.45
CA SER A 192 5.19 -6.67 -7.46
C SER A 192 4.15 -7.06 -8.49
N GLN A 193 3.30 -6.10 -8.86
CA GLN A 193 2.27 -6.30 -9.88
C GLN A 193 2.24 -5.11 -10.83
N GLN A 194 2.34 -5.37 -12.14
CA GLN A 194 2.12 -4.36 -13.16
C GLN A 194 0.67 -4.34 -13.61
N THR A 195 0.07 -3.15 -13.68
CA THR A 195 -1.33 -2.94 -14.05
C THR A 195 -1.55 -1.53 -14.60
N THR A 196 -2.81 -1.15 -14.86
CA THR A 196 -3.16 0.22 -15.27
C THR A 196 -2.99 1.20 -14.10
N MET A 197 -2.82 2.48 -14.39
CA MET A 197 -2.62 3.51 -13.36
C MET A 197 -3.74 3.52 -12.30
N GLU A 198 -5.00 3.39 -12.71
CA GLU A 198 -6.15 3.41 -11.80
C GLU A 198 -6.17 2.17 -10.88
N THR A 199 -5.89 1.00 -11.46
CA THR A 199 -5.83 -0.26 -10.70
C THR A 199 -4.63 -0.27 -9.76
N ALA A 200 -3.52 0.35 -10.19
CA ALA A 200 -2.32 0.50 -9.38
C ALA A 200 -2.56 1.41 -8.17
N GLU A 201 -3.25 2.54 -8.35
CA GLU A 201 -3.65 3.41 -7.24
C GLU A 201 -4.52 2.67 -6.22
N ALA A 202 -5.54 1.95 -6.70
CA ALA A 202 -6.40 1.15 -5.84
C ALA A 202 -5.60 0.08 -5.07
N LYS A 203 -4.64 -0.58 -5.73
CA LYS A 203 -3.80 -1.62 -5.11
C LYS A 203 -2.81 -1.05 -4.10
N PHE A 204 -2.21 0.10 -4.39
CA PHE A 204 -1.35 0.82 -3.46
C PHE A 204 -2.12 1.21 -2.19
N ASN A 205 -3.31 1.80 -2.36
CA ASN A 205 -4.17 2.17 -1.24
C ASN A 205 -4.64 0.94 -0.45
N GLN A 206 -4.90 -0.18 -1.12
CA GLN A 206 -5.22 -1.45 -0.46
C GLN A 206 -4.05 -1.93 0.42
N PHE A 207 -2.82 -1.93 -0.09
CA PHE A 207 -1.64 -2.32 0.70
C PHE A 207 -1.43 -1.36 1.87
N SER A 208 -1.51 -0.04 1.62
CA SER A 208 -1.41 0.98 2.67
C SER A 208 -2.41 0.73 3.79
N LEU A 209 -3.69 0.57 3.47
CA LEU A 209 -4.74 0.31 4.45
C LEU A 209 -4.57 -1.01 5.19
N ALA A 210 -4.16 -2.07 4.50
CA ALA A 210 -3.95 -3.39 5.11
C ALA A 210 -2.81 -3.37 6.13
N GLU A 211 -1.71 -2.68 5.84
CA GLU A 211 -0.62 -2.52 6.81
C GLU A 211 -1.01 -1.60 7.96
N ARG A 212 -1.66 -0.46 7.66
CA ARG A 212 -2.09 0.50 8.68
C ARG A 212 -3.15 -0.07 9.63
N SER A 213 -3.99 -0.99 9.17
CA SER A 213 -4.99 -1.65 10.01
C SER A 213 -4.41 -2.54 11.11
N LYS A 214 -3.12 -2.87 11.03
CA LYS A 214 -2.40 -3.63 12.06
C LYS A 214 -1.96 -2.75 13.23
N PHE A 215 -1.87 -1.44 13.01
CA PHE A 215 -1.46 -0.50 14.04
C PHE A 215 -2.62 -0.25 14.99
N THR A 216 -2.31 -0.27 16.29
CA THR A 216 -3.28 0.17 17.31
C THR A 216 -3.38 1.69 17.31
N GLU A 217 -2.25 2.37 17.12
CA GLU A 217 -2.18 3.83 16.96
C GLU A 217 -1.07 4.21 15.97
N GLU A 218 -1.36 5.17 15.08
CA GLU A 218 -0.35 5.84 14.25
C GLU A 218 0.23 7.04 15.02
N THR A 219 1.36 6.82 15.67
CA THR A 219 1.97 7.78 16.61
C THR A 219 2.89 8.78 15.95
N LEU A 220 3.51 8.41 14.81
CA LEU A 220 4.31 9.30 13.98
C LEU A 220 3.90 9.13 12.52
N TRP A 221 3.35 10.19 11.92
CA TRP A 221 3.06 10.18 10.49
C TRP A 221 3.58 11.43 9.77
N ASN A 222 4.36 11.23 8.70
CA ASN A 222 4.76 12.26 7.73
C ASN A 222 4.25 11.88 6.34
N TYR A 223 3.11 12.43 5.94
CA TYR A 223 2.51 12.07 4.66
C TYR A 223 2.10 13.28 3.84
N ALA A 224 2.61 13.36 2.61
CA ALA A 224 2.36 14.45 1.66
C ALA A 224 2.61 15.83 2.31
N GLY A 225 3.78 15.99 2.92
CA GLY A 225 4.24 17.24 3.56
C GLY A 225 3.60 17.56 4.90
N LYS A 226 2.73 16.69 5.43
CA LYS A 226 2.08 16.88 6.73
C LYS A 226 2.70 15.96 7.75
N LEU A 227 3.30 16.55 8.78
CA LEU A 227 3.83 15.85 9.94
C LEU A 227 2.85 15.95 11.10
N ARG A 228 2.58 14.83 11.76
CA ARG A 228 1.93 14.78 13.08
C ARG A 228 2.63 13.74 13.92
N GLN A 229 2.83 14.09 15.18
CA GLN A 229 3.33 13.19 16.19
C GLN A 229 2.32 13.24 17.35
N SER A 230 1.80 12.10 17.80
CA SER A 230 1.18 12.04 19.11
C SER A 230 2.30 11.95 20.15
N ASP A 231 2.15 12.71 21.23
CA ASP A 231 3.05 12.59 22.38
C ASP A 231 2.81 11.20 22.98
N LEU A 232 3.63 10.23 22.58
CA LEU A 232 3.84 9.03 23.36
C LEU A 232 4.27 9.52 24.75
N LYS A 233 3.35 9.49 25.71
CA LYS A 233 3.76 9.66 27.11
C LYS A 233 4.79 8.58 27.37
N ASP A 234 6.02 8.99 27.67
CA ASP A 234 7.06 8.15 28.26
C ASP A 234 6.47 7.40 29.47
N THR A 235 5.88 6.23 29.26
CA THR A 235 5.52 5.30 30.34
C THR A 235 6.75 4.53 30.83
N ALA A 236 7.93 4.78 30.25
CA ALA A 236 9.20 4.24 30.68
C ALA A 236 9.73 4.84 32.01
N SER A 237 9.05 5.83 32.61
CA SER A 237 9.51 6.46 33.85
C SER A 237 8.41 6.65 34.89
N ASP A 238 7.77 5.57 35.36
CA ASP A 238 7.25 5.58 36.75
C ASP A 238 7.06 4.21 37.44
N SER A 239 7.46 3.09 36.83
CA SER A 239 7.27 1.76 37.43
C SER A 239 8.44 1.32 38.31
N ARG A 240 8.91 2.16 39.26
CA ARG A 240 9.79 1.69 40.36
C ARG A 240 8.95 0.91 41.37
N GLY A 241 8.69 -0.37 41.09
CA GLY A 241 8.25 -1.31 42.13
C GLY A 241 7.22 -2.38 41.77
N GLU A 242 6.78 -2.49 40.51
CA GLU A 242 5.87 -3.57 40.13
C GLU A 242 6.65 -4.67 39.39
N LEU A 243 6.54 -5.91 39.87
CA LEU A 243 7.12 -7.09 39.24
C LEU A 243 6.44 -7.29 37.89
N VAL A 244 6.95 -6.60 36.87
CA VAL A 244 6.61 -6.82 35.47
C VAL A 244 6.90 -8.28 35.21
N LYS A 245 5.84 -9.07 34.97
CA LYS A 245 6.01 -10.32 34.25
C LYS A 245 6.69 -9.92 32.96
N THR A 246 7.96 -10.30 32.80
CA THR A 246 8.65 -10.28 31.52
C THR A 246 7.77 -11.04 30.54
N GLU A 247 6.89 -10.31 29.85
CA GLU A 247 6.45 -10.68 28.52
C GLU A 247 7.72 -11.07 27.77
N ALA A 248 7.68 -12.22 27.10
CA ALA A 248 8.85 -12.71 26.38
C ALA A 248 9.43 -11.53 25.58
N PRO A 249 10.75 -11.25 25.71
CA PRO A 249 11.35 -10.06 25.12
C PRO A 249 10.93 -10.04 23.65
N GLY A 250 10.09 -9.06 23.26
CA GLY A 250 9.61 -9.01 21.90
C GLY A 250 10.84 -8.98 20.99
N GLU A 251 10.77 -9.80 19.94
CA GLU A 251 11.93 -10.21 19.18
C GLU A 251 12.01 -9.46 17.86
N TYR A 252 10.93 -8.80 17.42
CA TYR A 252 10.84 -8.34 16.04
C TYR A 252 10.41 -6.88 15.87
N ILE A 253 10.91 -6.29 14.79
CA ILE A 253 10.49 -5.02 14.21
C ILE A 253 10.15 -5.32 12.74
N ILE A 254 9.01 -4.86 12.25
CA ILE A 254 8.65 -4.98 10.83
C ILE A 254 8.79 -3.63 10.15
N VAL A 255 9.46 -3.62 8.99
CA VAL A 255 9.48 -2.49 8.06
C VAL A 255 8.81 -2.91 6.76
N THR A 256 7.85 -2.12 6.30
CA THR A 256 7.14 -2.31 5.03
C THR A 256 7.35 -1.10 4.13
N ILE A 257 7.83 -1.33 2.91
CA ILE A 257 8.00 -0.33 1.87
C ILE A 257 7.01 -0.65 0.74
N ILE A 258 6.14 0.30 0.42
CA ILE A 258 5.18 0.23 -0.68
C ILE A 258 5.56 1.30 -1.70
N THR A 259 5.61 0.96 -2.98
CA THR A 259 5.93 1.91 -4.06
C THR A 259 4.96 1.77 -5.22
N GLY A 260 4.49 2.91 -5.73
CA GLY A 260 3.89 3.03 -7.06
C GLY A 260 4.92 3.56 -8.04
N VAL A 261 5.21 2.82 -9.10
CA VAL A 261 6.31 3.07 -10.03
C VAL A 261 5.82 3.07 -11.46
N GLU A 262 6.16 4.10 -12.22
CA GLU A 262 5.93 4.12 -13.66
C GLU A 262 6.87 3.11 -14.38
N GLY A 263 6.30 2.30 -15.26
CA GLY A 263 7.01 1.25 -15.99
C GLY A 263 6.97 -0.11 -15.28
N LYS A 264 7.96 -0.95 -15.57
CA LYS A 264 8.09 -2.30 -14.99
C LYS A 264 8.89 -2.23 -13.68
N LEU A 265 8.37 -2.91 -12.65
CA LEU A 265 9.08 -3.30 -11.43
C LEU A 265 8.81 -4.80 -11.21
N ASP A 266 9.89 -5.57 -11.08
CA ASP A 266 9.86 -7.04 -11.03
C ASP A 266 10.70 -7.50 -9.83
N LEU A 267 10.03 -7.60 -8.68
CA LEU A 267 10.67 -7.98 -7.42
C LEU A 267 10.80 -9.50 -7.35
N PRO A 268 11.94 -10.03 -6.87
CA PRO A 268 12.13 -11.46 -6.75
C PRO A 268 11.24 -12.05 -5.67
N THR A 269 10.89 -13.33 -5.82
CA THR A 269 10.31 -14.11 -4.72
C THR A 269 11.38 -14.33 -3.65
N ILE A 270 11.08 -13.94 -2.41
CA ILE A 270 12.03 -14.05 -1.31
C ILE A 270 12.08 -15.49 -0.78
N ASN A 271 13.24 -16.14 -0.89
CA ASN A 271 13.52 -17.43 -0.23
C ASN A 271 14.88 -17.45 0.48
N SER A 272 15.63 -16.34 0.42
CA SER A 272 16.95 -16.17 1.03
C SER A 272 17.24 -14.69 1.30
N SER A 273 18.22 -14.43 2.16
CA SER A 273 18.74 -13.08 2.40
C SER A 273 19.33 -12.42 1.15
N ASP A 274 19.82 -13.20 0.18
CA ASP A 274 20.29 -12.68 -1.10
C ASP A 274 19.14 -12.15 -1.97
N ASP A 275 18.01 -12.88 -2.01
CA ASP A 275 16.80 -12.42 -2.71
C ASP A 275 16.26 -11.13 -2.07
N LEU A 276 16.26 -11.07 -0.73
CA LEU A 276 15.83 -9.88 0.01
C LEU A 276 16.72 -8.68 -0.28
N ARG A 277 18.04 -8.89 -0.30
CA ARG A 277 19.01 -7.87 -0.68
C ARG A 277 18.76 -7.39 -2.11
N GLN A 278 18.46 -8.30 -3.04
CA GLN A 278 18.14 -7.94 -4.41
C GLN A 278 16.85 -7.11 -4.50
N ALA A 279 15.78 -7.52 -3.79
CA ALA A 279 14.52 -6.77 -3.75
C ALA A 279 14.72 -5.36 -3.19
N LEU A 280 15.46 -5.22 -2.09
CA LEU A 280 15.80 -3.92 -1.51
C LEU A 280 16.62 -3.07 -2.48
N ARG A 281 17.65 -3.62 -3.13
CA ARG A 281 18.43 -2.88 -4.14
C ARG A 281 17.58 -2.41 -5.32
N GLN A 282 16.63 -3.23 -5.77
CA GLN A 282 15.73 -2.88 -6.87
C GLN A 282 14.77 -1.76 -6.48
N ILE A 283 14.15 -1.83 -5.29
CA ILE A 283 13.20 -0.82 -4.83
C ILE A 283 13.92 0.50 -4.47
N GLY A 284 15.07 0.45 -3.80
CA GLY A 284 15.85 1.64 -3.47
C GLY A 284 16.48 2.31 -4.69
N GLY A 285 16.64 1.58 -5.81
CA GLY A 285 17.16 2.11 -7.07
C GLY A 285 16.13 2.86 -7.93
N ILE A 286 14.88 2.98 -7.48
CA ILE A 286 13.84 3.69 -8.23
C ILE A 286 14.15 5.20 -8.23
N SER A 287 14.18 5.78 -9.43
CA SER A 287 14.46 7.20 -9.63
C SER A 287 13.21 8.08 -9.37
N SER A 288 13.42 9.34 -8.99
CA SER A 288 12.34 10.26 -8.60
C SER A 288 11.34 10.57 -9.71
N ASP A 289 11.76 10.46 -10.97
CA ASP A 289 10.92 10.64 -12.16
C ASP A 289 9.96 9.46 -12.39
N ARG A 290 10.34 8.26 -11.96
CA ARG A 290 9.49 7.05 -12.06
C ARG A 290 8.67 6.78 -10.80
N LEU A 291 9.04 7.36 -9.66
CA LEU A 291 8.36 7.14 -8.38
C LEU A 291 7.09 8.01 -8.27
N LEU A 292 5.94 7.39 -8.50
CA LEU A 292 4.63 8.05 -8.39
C LEU A 292 4.23 8.26 -6.93
N ALA A 293 4.38 7.21 -6.12
CA ALA A 293 4.05 7.20 -4.71
C ALA A 293 4.99 6.26 -3.93
N VAL A 294 5.24 6.60 -2.67
CA VAL A 294 5.98 5.76 -1.73
C VAL A 294 5.30 5.81 -0.38
N GLU A 295 5.30 4.69 0.33
CA GLU A 295 4.94 4.64 1.74
C GLU A 295 5.87 3.68 2.46
N VAL A 296 6.51 4.17 3.52
CA VAL A 296 7.33 3.40 4.43
C VAL A 296 6.61 3.36 5.75
N LEU A 297 6.34 2.15 6.22
CA LEU A 297 5.68 1.91 7.50
C LEU A 297 6.57 1.03 8.36
N TRP A 298 6.65 1.30 9.66
CA TRP A 298 7.37 0.45 10.60
C TRP A 298 6.60 0.27 11.89
N THR A 299 6.72 -0.92 12.47
CA THR A 299 6.09 -1.29 13.73
C THR A 299 6.99 -2.23 14.54
N PRO A 300 7.17 -2.01 15.85
CA PRO A 300 6.62 -0.88 16.60
C PRO A 300 7.37 0.42 16.29
N GLN A 301 6.74 1.57 16.55
CA GLN A 301 7.34 2.90 16.31
C GLN A 301 8.11 3.42 17.53
N ALA A 302 7.58 3.15 18.72
CA ALA A 302 8.18 3.56 19.98
C ALA A 302 9.51 2.84 20.23
N GLU A 303 10.49 3.58 20.75
CA GLU A 303 11.80 3.02 21.05
C GLU A 303 11.71 2.06 22.25
N GLY A 304 12.23 0.84 22.08
CA GLY A 304 12.19 -0.20 23.10
C GLY A 304 11.02 -1.17 22.97
N ASP A 305 10.00 -0.82 22.19
CA ASP A 305 8.86 -1.68 21.89
C ASP A 305 9.16 -2.63 20.74
N THR A 306 8.62 -3.84 20.84
CA THR A 306 8.92 -4.97 19.94
C THR A 306 7.70 -5.88 19.78
N LEU A 307 7.60 -6.54 18.63
CA LEU A 307 6.57 -7.55 18.37
C LEU A 307 7.02 -8.92 18.85
N THR A 308 6.07 -9.72 19.33
CA THR A 308 6.32 -11.13 19.65
C THR A 308 6.28 -12.00 18.40
N SER A 309 6.81 -13.22 18.49
CA SER A 309 6.73 -14.20 17.40
C SER A 309 5.27 -14.54 17.04
N ASP A 310 4.39 -14.58 18.03
CA ASP A 310 2.95 -14.84 17.83
C ASP A 310 2.27 -13.69 17.07
N ASP A 311 2.60 -12.43 17.38
CA ASP A 311 2.10 -11.27 16.63
C ASP A 311 2.56 -11.32 15.17
N LEU A 312 3.83 -11.67 14.93
CA LEU A 312 4.39 -11.79 13.59
C LEU A 312 3.67 -12.86 12.76
N LEU A 313 3.43 -14.04 13.34
CA LEU A 313 2.71 -15.13 12.67
C LEU A 313 1.24 -14.79 12.40
N ALA A 314 0.59 -14.06 13.31
CA ALA A 314 -0.82 -13.69 13.17
C ALA A 314 -1.04 -12.58 12.12
N GLU A 315 -0.18 -11.55 12.12
CA GLU A 315 -0.40 -10.32 11.34
C GLU A 315 0.40 -10.27 10.04
N TYR A 316 1.45 -11.10 9.91
CA TYR A 316 2.34 -11.14 8.75
C TYR A 316 2.53 -12.56 8.21
N PRO A 317 1.45 -13.26 7.81
CA PRO A 317 1.53 -14.66 7.35
C PRO A 317 2.31 -14.85 6.05
N ASP A 318 2.52 -13.79 5.27
CA ASP A 318 3.26 -13.83 3.99
C ASP A 318 4.79 -13.75 4.17
N LEU A 319 5.27 -13.49 5.40
CA LEU A 319 6.70 -13.39 5.69
C LEU A 319 7.35 -14.77 5.69
N LYS A 320 8.50 -14.88 5.04
CA LYS A 320 9.31 -16.10 4.99
C LYS A 320 10.66 -15.88 5.65
N LEU A 321 11.19 -16.93 6.27
CA LEU A 321 12.54 -16.92 6.84
C LEU A 321 13.58 -16.70 5.73
N VAL A 322 14.61 -15.89 5.97
CA VAL A 322 15.65 -15.51 4.99
C VAL A 322 17.07 -15.79 5.44
#